data_AF-A0A2M8F7N8-F1
#
_entry.id   AF-A0A2M8F7N8-F1
#
_cell.length_a   1.000
_cell.length_b   1.000
_cell.length_c   1.000
_cell.angle_alpha   90.00
_cell.angle_beta   90.00
_cell.angle_gamma   90.00
#
_symmetry.space_group_name_H-M   'P 1'
#
loop_
_entity.id
_entity.type
_entity.pdbx_description
1 polymer ?
#
loop_
_entity_poly.entity_id
_entity_poly.type
_entity_poly.pdbx_seq_one_letter_code
_entity_poly.pdbx_strand_id
1 'polypeptide(L)' 'LYHRLLKVARTIADLECAQNIEENHLAEALRYRSQFTQSD' A
#
# COMPACT_ATOMS: atom_id res chain seq x y z
N LEU A 1 9.84 3.63 7.99
CA LEU A 1 9.39 3.60 6.57
C LEU A 1 8.49 2.40 6.27
N TYR A 2 8.95 1.17 6.51
CA TYR A 2 8.21 -0.07 6.23
C TYR A 2 6.82 -0.16 6.87
N HIS A 3 6.66 0.33 8.11
CA HIS A 3 5.36 0.29 8.79
C HIS A 3 4.25 1.10 8.11
N ARG A 4 4.57 2.24 7.45
CA ARG A 4 3.55 3.01 6.71
C ARG A 4 3.15 2.30 5.43
N LEU A 5 4.11 1.67 4.74
CA LEU A 5 3.83 0.89 3.53
C LEU A 5 2.89 -0.28 3.85
N LEU A 6 3.18 -1.04 4.91
CA LEU A 6 2.35 -2.16 5.34
C LEU A 6 0.95 -1.73 5.77
N LYS A 7 0.78 -0.54 6.36
CA LYS A 7 -0.55 0.01 6.67
C LYS A 7 -1.36 0.27 5.41
N VAL A 8 -0.77 0.92 4.41
CA VAL A 8 -1.45 1.21 3.13
C VAL A 8 -1.77 -0.10 2.40
N ALA A 9 -0.82 -1.03 2.33
CA ALA A 9 -1.05 -2.34 1.74
C ALA A 9 -2.15 -3.13 2.46
N ARG A 10 -2.22 -3.04 3.80
CA ARG A 10 -3.30 -3.66 4.58
C ARG A 10 -4.64 -3.02 4.27
N THR A 11 -4.71 -1.69 4.17
CA THR A 11 -5.94 -0.99 3.79
C THR A 11 -6.44 -1.44 2.41
N ILE A 12 -5.54 -1.60 1.44
CA ILE A 12 -5.90 -2.10 0.10
C ILE A 12 -6.40 -3.55 0.18
N ALA A 13 -5.71 -4.42 0.91
CA ALA A 13 -6.17 -5.80 1.15
C ALA A 13 -7.56 -5.84 1.80
N ASP A 14 -7.81 -4.97 2.78
CA ASP A 14 -9.11 -4.89 3.46
C ASP A 14 -10.22 -4.41 2.51
N LEU A 15 -9.92 -3.50 1.56
CA LEU A 15 -10.87 -3.04 0.53
C LEU A 15 -11.22 -4.13 -0.48
N GLU A 16 -10.29 -5.03 -0.78
CA GLU A 16 -10.51 -6.19 -1.64
C GLU A 16 -11.07 -7.40 -0.88
N CYS A 17 -11.39 -7.26 0.41
CA CYS A 17 -11.78 -8.36 1.29
C CYS A 17 -10.76 -9.52 1.32
N ALA A 18 -9.49 -9.23 1.05
CA ALA A 18 -8.42 -10.20 1.05
C ALA A 18 -7.95 -10.47 2.49
N GLN A 19 -7.89 -11.74 2.86
CA GLN A 19 -7.47 -12.14 4.22
C GLN A 19 -5.99 -11.81 4.47
N ASN A 20 -5.16 -12.01 3.44
CA ASN A 20 -3.72 -11.80 3.48
C ASN A 20 -3.30 -10.62 2.60
N ILE A 21 -2.17 -10.01 2.94
CA ILE A 21 -1.53 -9.05 2.06
C ILE A 21 -0.80 -9.82 0.96
N GLU A 22 -1.20 -9.60 -0.28
CA GLU A 22 -0.57 -10.17 -1.46
C GLU A 22 0.37 -9.16 -2.14
N GLU A 23 1.18 -9.65 -3.09
CA GLU A 23 2.12 -8.81 -3.85
C GLU A 23 1.41 -7.64 -4.56
N ASN A 24 0.17 -7.85 -5.03
CA ASN A 24 -0.62 -6.78 -5.66
C ASN A 24 -0.88 -5.60 -4.70
N HIS A 25 -1.29 -5.89 -3.46
CA HIS A 25 -1.55 -4.84 -2.46
C HIS A 25 -0.28 -4.05 -2.11
N LEU A 26 0.88 -4.72 -2.09
CA LEU A 26 2.19 -4.07 -1.88
C LEU A 26 2.58 -3.19 -3.07
N ALA A 27 2.37 -3.67 -4.29
CA ALA A 27 2.65 -2.92 -5.51
C ALA A 27 1.79 -1.65 -5.59
N GLU A 28 0.50 -1.74 -5.25
CA GLU A 28 -0.37 -0.57 -5.17
C GLU A 28 0.05 0.39 -4.05
N ALA A 29 0.34 -0.11 -2.86
CA ALA A 29 0.80 0.73 -1.74
C ALA A 29 2.10 1.48 -2.06
N LEU A 30 3.01 0.85 -2.81
CA LEU A 30 4.23 1.49 -3.31
C LEU A 30 3.89 2.62 -4.30
N ARG A 31 2.96 2.39 -5.24
CA ARG A 31 2.50 3.42 -6.20
C ARG A 31 1.85 4.62 -5.51
N TYR A 32 1.03 4.39 -4.48
CA TYR A 32 0.45 5.46 -3.66
C TYR A 32 1.52 6.29 -2.95
N ARG A 33 2.61 5.66 -2.51
CA ARG A 33 3.70 6.36 -1.82
C ARG A 33 4.51 7.26 -2.77
N SER A 34 4.72 6.83 -4.02
CA SER A 34 5.43 7.63 -5.03
C SER A 34 4.68 8.92 -5.39
N GLN A 35 3.35 8.93 -5.33
CA GLN A 35 2.55 10.15 -5.55
C GLN A 35 2.75 11.21 -4.46
N PHE A 36 3.10 10.79 -3.23
CA PHE A 36 3.39 11.72 -2.12
C PHE A 36 4.79 12.35 -2.16
N THR A 37 5.66 11.96 -3.10
CA THR A 37 7.05 12.47 -3.19
C THR A 37 7.30 13.31 -4.46
N GLN A 38 6.26 13.83 -5.09
CA GLN A 38 6.35 14.76 -6.23
C GLN A 38 5.60 16.05 -5.88
N SER A 39 6.08 16.77 -4.89
CA SER A 39 5.74 18.17 -4.59
C SER A 39 6.74 18.70 -3.56
N ASP A 40 8.02 18.71 -3.92
CA ASP A 40 9.06 19.60 -3.37
C ASP A 40 10.19 19.72 -4.42
#